data_AF-A0A1E4IAV2-F1
#
_entry.id   AF-A0A1E4IAV2-F1
#
_cell.length_a   1.000
_cell.length_b   1.000
_cell.length_c   1.000
_cell.angle_alpha   90.00
_cell.angle_beta   90.00
_cell.angle_gamma   90.00
#
_symmetry.space_group_name_H-M   'P 1'
#
loop_
_entity.id
_entity.type
_entity.pdbx_description
1 polymer ?
#
loop_
_entity_poly.entity_id
_entity_poly.type
_entity_poly.pdbx_seq_one_letter_code
_entity_poly.pdbx_strand_id
1 'polypeptide(L)'
;MARLQVLPEWVDLPLSVVACAESAVLSFFDATRAPQALGSWISLAWLGSEQNQPATGPFGREWPTEQAAWAAMLMAGPIADGEPYPALAWWAARGISRTARMSQPEWAKRTDSGWERHYARGVAVALGWVTGELPEPQAMVPLLDGAAEPIPASDRARYRSELQRVGSLVEARSPGEPSTGGANI
;
A
#
# COMPACT_ATOMS: atom_id res chain seq x y z
N MET A 1 3.11 18.17 -1.53
CA MET A 1 4.42 17.97 -2.18
C MET A 1 4.75 16.50 -2.10
N ALA A 2 4.93 15.82 -3.24
CA ALA A 2 5.38 14.43 -3.25
C ALA A 2 6.79 14.35 -2.67
N ARG A 3 7.03 13.42 -1.74
CA ARG A 3 8.34 13.23 -1.10
C ARG A 3 9.16 12.16 -1.80
N LEU A 4 8.51 11.29 -2.57
CA LEU A 4 9.12 10.24 -3.37
C LEU A 4 10.07 10.82 -4.43
N GLN A 5 11.38 10.63 -4.22
CA GLN A 5 12.45 10.99 -5.18
C GLN A 5 12.96 9.78 -5.97
N VAL A 6 12.80 8.58 -5.39
CA VAL A 6 13.24 7.30 -5.94
C VAL A 6 12.22 6.23 -5.58
N LEU A 7 12.11 5.20 -6.42
CA LEU A 7 11.41 3.96 -6.09
C LEU A 7 12.41 2.80 -6.05
N PRO A 8 12.13 1.76 -5.25
CA PRO A 8 12.86 0.51 -5.36
C PRO A 8 12.67 -0.09 -6.76
N GLU A 9 13.70 -0.77 -7.27
CA GLU A 9 13.69 -1.37 -8.62
C GLU A 9 12.61 -2.42 -8.84
N TRP A 10 12.11 -3.05 -7.77
CA TRP A 10 11.04 -4.05 -7.82
C TRP A 10 9.64 -3.43 -8.03
N VAL A 11 9.50 -2.11 -7.92
CA VAL A 11 8.22 -1.42 -8.17
C VAL A 11 8.10 -1.10 -9.66
N ASP A 12 7.28 -1.85 -10.37
CA ASP A 12 7.08 -1.68 -11.82
C ASP A 12 6.31 -0.40 -12.19
N LEU A 13 5.66 0.25 -11.20
CA LEU A 13 4.91 1.48 -11.42
C LEU A 13 5.85 2.68 -11.59
N PRO A 14 5.55 3.62 -12.51
CA PRO A 14 6.34 4.83 -12.65
C PRO A 14 6.35 5.67 -11.36
N LEU A 15 7.51 6.24 -11.02
CA LEU A 15 7.69 7.15 -9.87
C LEU A 15 6.60 8.22 -9.80
N SER A 16 6.27 8.87 -10.93
CA SER A 16 5.25 9.92 -10.97
C SER A 16 3.86 9.40 -10.59
N VAL A 17 3.51 8.17 -10.95
CA VAL A 17 2.22 7.55 -10.62
C VAL A 17 2.14 7.28 -9.12
N VAL A 18 3.18 6.67 -8.54
CA VAL A 18 3.24 6.39 -7.10
C VAL A 18 3.26 7.69 -6.28
N ALA A 19 4.01 8.70 -6.73
CA ALA A 19 4.05 10.03 -6.11
C ALA A 19 2.68 10.76 -6.15
N CYS A 20 1.93 10.62 -7.26
CA CYS A 20 0.57 11.14 -7.36
C CYS A 20 -0.39 10.40 -6.42
N ALA A 21 -0.32 9.07 -6.35
CA ALA A 21 -1.09 8.28 -5.40
C ALA A 21 -0.78 8.68 -3.96
N GLU A 22 0.51 8.75 -3.57
CA GLU A 22 0.98 9.19 -2.26
C GLU A 22 0.37 10.54 -1.86
N SER A 23 0.44 11.52 -2.78
CA SER A 23 -0.10 12.85 -2.54
C SER A 23 -1.62 12.86 -2.40
N ALA A 24 -2.33 12.04 -3.17
CA ALA A 24 -3.79 11.91 -3.08
C ALA A 24 -4.20 11.27 -1.74
N VAL A 25 -3.60 10.15 -1.35
CA VAL A 25 -3.96 9.49 -0.08
C VAL A 25 -3.60 10.34 1.14
N LEU A 26 -2.53 11.13 1.08
CA LEU A 26 -2.20 12.11 2.12
C LEU A 26 -3.28 13.19 2.23
N SER A 27 -3.77 13.73 1.11
CA SER A 27 -4.85 14.72 1.12
C SER A 27 -6.15 14.15 1.68
N PHE A 28 -6.45 12.88 1.39
CA PHE A 28 -7.61 12.18 1.97
C PHE A 28 -7.46 12.05 3.47
N PHE A 29 -6.26 11.69 3.96
CA PHE A 29 -5.99 11.62 5.40
C PHE A 29 -6.12 12.99 6.06
N ASP A 30 -5.62 14.08 5.46
CA ASP A 30 -5.76 15.41 6.04
C ASP A 30 -7.22 15.86 6.13
N ALA A 31 -8.05 15.49 5.16
CA ALA A 31 -9.47 15.84 5.12
C ALA A 31 -10.33 15.00 6.09
N THR A 32 -10.01 13.71 6.24
CA THR A 32 -10.90 12.74 6.91
C THR A 32 -10.33 12.18 8.20
N ARG A 33 -9.01 12.30 8.39
CA ARG A 33 -8.24 11.56 9.40
C ARG A 33 -8.42 10.04 9.30
N ALA A 34 -8.83 9.51 8.14
CA ALA A 34 -9.10 8.08 8.00
C ALA A 34 -7.85 7.21 8.17
N PRO A 35 -7.87 6.19 9.05
CA PRO A 35 -6.73 5.32 9.29
C PRO A 35 -6.32 4.52 8.04
N GLN A 36 -7.29 4.14 7.20
CA GLN A 36 -7.01 3.48 5.92
C GLN A 36 -6.17 4.38 4.99
N ALA A 37 -6.50 5.67 4.89
CA ALA A 37 -5.71 6.62 4.11
C ALA A 37 -4.30 6.80 4.70
N LEU A 38 -4.18 6.83 6.03
CA LEU A 38 -2.88 6.86 6.71
C LEU A 38 -2.02 5.62 6.40
N GLY A 39 -2.61 4.43 6.48
CA GLY A 39 -1.92 3.17 6.17
C GLY A 39 -1.43 3.13 4.74
N SER A 40 -2.28 3.53 3.79
CA SER A 40 -1.88 3.63 2.39
C SER A 40 -0.76 4.65 2.18
N TRP A 41 -0.88 5.85 2.78
CA TRP A 41 0.15 6.88 2.67
C TRP A 41 1.49 6.42 3.24
N ILE A 42 1.53 5.86 4.46
CA ILE A 42 2.77 5.36 5.07
C ILE A 42 3.40 4.30 4.19
N SER A 43 2.63 3.35 3.66
CA SER A 43 3.14 2.32 2.74
C SER A 43 3.76 2.91 1.49
N LEU A 44 3.12 3.89 0.84
CA LEU A 44 3.66 4.52 -0.37
C LEU A 44 4.87 5.41 -0.08
N ALA A 45 4.82 6.21 0.98
CA ALA A 45 5.92 7.09 1.38
C ALA A 45 7.18 6.29 1.80
N TRP A 46 6.98 5.13 2.43
CA TRP A 46 8.06 4.22 2.82
C TRP A 46 8.90 3.73 1.63
N LEU A 47 8.29 3.54 0.45
CA LEU A 47 9.01 3.15 -0.76
C LEU A 47 10.09 4.17 -1.16
N GLY A 48 9.89 5.44 -0.82
CA GLY A 48 10.79 6.54 -1.15
C GLY A 48 11.97 6.73 -0.21
N SER A 49 12.13 5.87 0.80
CA SER A 49 13.20 6.04 1.78
C SER A 49 14.58 5.86 1.16
N GLU A 50 15.49 6.77 1.46
CA GLU A 50 16.88 6.71 1.01
C GLU A 50 17.57 5.43 1.50
N GLN A 51 18.37 4.81 0.64
CA GLN A 51 19.09 3.54 0.84
C GLN A 51 20.12 3.55 2.01
N ASN A 52 20.20 4.63 2.80
CA ASN A 52 21.20 4.80 3.85
C ASN A 52 20.67 4.67 5.29
N GLN A 53 19.34 4.71 5.53
CA GLN A 53 18.76 4.34 6.84
C GLN A 53 17.37 3.68 6.72
N PRO A 54 17.03 2.69 7.59
CA PRO A 54 15.68 2.16 7.67
C PRO A 54 14.65 3.25 8.00
N ALA A 55 13.65 3.38 7.13
CA ALA A 55 12.51 4.27 7.35
C ALA A 55 11.42 3.61 8.18
N THR A 56 10.45 4.41 8.59
CA THR A 56 9.24 3.89 9.24
C THR A 56 8.38 3.26 8.16
N GLY A 57 8.37 1.92 8.11
CA GLY A 57 7.47 1.13 7.30
C GLY A 57 6.10 0.96 7.97
N PRO A 58 5.19 0.20 7.34
CA PRO A 58 3.79 0.10 7.78
C PRO A 58 3.64 -0.51 9.17
N PHE A 59 4.49 -1.47 9.55
CA PHE A 59 4.42 -2.17 10.84
C PHE A 59 5.68 -2.04 11.71
N GLY A 60 6.72 -1.35 11.23
CA GLY A 60 7.96 -1.18 11.97
C GLY A 60 9.01 -0.44 11.16
N ARG A 61 10.21 -0.25 11.73
CA ARG A 61 11.33 0.32 10.97
C ARG A 61 12.02 -0.76 10.16
N GLU A 62 12.01 -0.61 8.83
CA GLU A 62 12.57 -1.58 7.89
C GLU A 62 12.85 -0.93 6.53
N TRP A 63 13.64 -1.62 5.71
CA TRP A 63 13.93 -1.20 4.34
C TRP A 63 12.81 -1.58 3.38
N PRO A 64 12.53 -0.78 2.33
CA PRO A 64 11.53 -1.08 1.30
C PRO A 64 12.01 -2.15 0.32
N THR A 65 12.34 -3.32 0.83
CA THR A 65 12.61 -4.50 0.00
C THR A 65 11.30 -5.12 -0.46
N GLU A 66 11.34 -5.80 -1.60
CA GLU A 66 10.18 -6.52 -2.12
C GLU A 66 9.64 -7.53 -1.09
N GLN A 67 10.54 -8.28 -0.44
CA GLN A 67 10.18 -9.24 0.59
C GLN A 67 9.47 -8.59 1.79
N ALA A 68 9.91 -7.41 2.22
CA ALA A 68 9.26 -6.66 3.30
C ALA A 68 7.86 -6.20 2.88
N ALA A 69 7.71 -5.71 1.64
CA ALA A 69 6.42 -5.30 1.10
C ALA A 69 5.42 -6.48 1.04
N TRP A 70 5.85 -7.63 0.54
CA TRP A 70 5.03 -8.85 0.54
C TRP A 70 4.67 -9.31 1.95
N ALA A 71 5.63 -9.36 2.86
CA ALA A 71 5.37 -9.78 4.25
C ALA A 71 4.37 -8.84 4.93
N ALA A 72 4.54 -7.52 4.79
CA ALA A 72 3.63 -6.52 5.31
C ALA A 72 2.23 -6.66 4.70
N MET A 73 2.10 -6.78 3.38
CA MET A 73 0.81 -6.96 2.72
C MET A 73 0.09 -8.23 3.19
N LEU A 74 0.81 -9.36 3.24
CA LEU A 74 0.25 -10.66 3.64
C LEU A 74 -0.20 -10.68 5.09
N MET A 75 0.44 -9.92 5.98
CA MET A 75 0.00 -9.73 7.37
C MET A 75 -1.19 -8.75 7.47
N ALA A 76 -1.19 -7.70 6.65
CA ALA A 76 -2.14 -6.60 6.75
C ALA A 76 -3.60 -7.04 6.49
N GLY A 77 -3.82 -7.98 5.56
CA GLY A 77 -5.16 -8.53 5.27
C GLY A 77 -5.80 -9.17 6.52
N PRO A 78 -5.22 -10.25 7.06
CA PRO A 78 -5.72 -10.90 8.28
C PRO A 78 -5.86 -9.94 9.48
N ILE A 79 -4.93 -8.99 9.66
CA ILE A 79 -5.05 -7.97 10.70
C ILE A 79 -6.30 -7.13 10.48
N ALA A 80 -6.54 -6.64 9.25
CA ALA A 80 -7.72 -5.85 8.91
C ALA A 80 -9.03 -6.61 9.14
N ASP A 81 -9.02 -7.92 8.92
CA ASP A 81 -10.15 -8.81 9.15
C ASP A 81 -10.33 -9.20 10.63
N GLY A 82 -9.37 -8.87 11.50
CA GLY A 82 -9.40 -9.20 12.93
C GLY A 82 -9.16 -10.69 13.18
N GLU A 83 -8.39 -11.35 12.32
CA GLU A 83 -8.12 -12.79 12.42
C GLU A 83 -7.25 -13.12 13.64
N PRO A 84 -7.40 -14.32 14.23
CA PRO A 84 -6.52 -14.78 15.30
C PRO A 84 -5.07 -14.91 14.83
N TYR A 85 -4.13 -14.91 15.78
CA TYR A 85 -2.70 -15.03 15.48
C TYR A 85 -2.40 -16.30 14.65
N PRO A 86 -1.72 -16.19 13.50
CA PRO A 86 -1.52 -17.32 12.61
C PRO A 86 -0.61 -18.42 13.18
N ALA A 87 -0.95 -19.67 12.89
CA ALA A 87 -0.11 -20.83 13.20
C ALA A 87 1.24 -20.78 12.45
N LEU A 88 2.28 -21.42 12.98
CA LEU A 88 3.63 -21.45 12.37
C LEU A 88 3.64 -21.88 10.89
N ALA A 89 2.79 -22.83 10.50
CA ALA A 89 2.68 -23.30 9.13
C ALA A 89 2.17 -22.21 8.15
N TRP A 90 1.31 -21.30 8.62
CA TRP A 90 0.79 -20.20 7.82
C TRP A 90 1.91 -19.24 7.38
N TRP A 91 2.82 -18.92 8.32
CA TRP A 91 3.98 -18.07 8.08
C TRP A 91 4.96 -18.73 7.10
N ALA A 92 5.22 -20.02 7.29
CA ALA A 92 6.13 -20.79 6.44
C ALA A 92 5.61 -20.91 5.00
N ALA A 93 4.31 -21.20 4.83
CA ALA A 93 3.67 -21.30 3.53
C ALA A 93 3.72 -20.00 2.71
N ARG A 94 3.88 -18.86 3.39
CA ARG A 94 3.99 -17.52 2.78
C ARG A 94 5.43 -17.00 2.68
N GLY A 95 6.42 -17.81 3.04
CA GLY A 95 7.82 -17.40 3.01
C GLY A 95 8.19 -16.29 4.00
N ILE A 96 7.36 -16.03 5.02
CA ILE A 96 7.61 -14.96 5.99
C ILE A 96 8.64 -15.44 7.02
N SER A 97 9.83 -14.83 6.95
CA SER A 97 10.97 -15.13 7.81
C SER A 97 10.64 -14.85 9.28
N ARG A 98 11.32 -15.53 10.22
CA ARG A 98 11.06 -15.35 11.65
C ARG A 98 11.26 -13.91 12.12
N THR A 99 12.20 -13.18 11.52
CA THR A 99 12.51 -11.80 11.86
C THR A 99 11.47 -10.81 11.33
N ALA A 100 10.71 -11.17 10.30
CA ALA A 100 9.62 -10.36 9.76
C ALA A 100 8.25 -10.65 10.42
N ARG A 101 8.17 -11.64 11.33
CA ARG A 101 6.92 -11.98 12.00
C ARG A 101 6.62 -10.99 13.11
N MET A 102 5.40 -10.46 13.07
CA MET A 102 4.82 -9.75 14.19
C MET A 102 4.71 -10.67 15.41
N SER A 103 4.96 -10.14 16.61
CA SER A 103 4.75 -10.91 17.85
C SER A 103 3.25 -11.13 18.12
N GLN A 104 2.89 -12.19 18.84
CA GLN A 104 1.50 -12.44 19.21
C GLN A 104 0.85 -11.29 20.01
N PRO A 105 1.53 -10.67 21.00
CA PRO A 105 0.97 -9.51 21.69
C PRO A 105 0.74 -8.31 20.77
N GLU A 106 1.65 -8.06 19.84
CA GLU A 106 1.50 -6.97 18.87
C GLU A 106 0.35 -7.23 17.90
N TRP A 107 0.21 -8.47 17.41
CA TRP A 107 -0.90 -8.88 16.56
C TRP A 107 -2.24 -8.64 17.25
N ALA A 108 -2.39 -9.13 18.49
CA ALA A 108 -3.60 -8.95 19.29
C ALA A 108 -3.95 -7.47 19.47
N LYS A 109 -2.94 -6.63 19.80
CA LYS A 109 -3.12 -5.18 19.94
C LYS A 109 -3.71 -4.55 18.67
N ARG A 110 -3.28 -5.00 17.48
CA ARG A 110 -3.76 -4.46 16.20
C ARG A 110 -5.13 -5.02 15.82
N THR A 111 -5.38 -6.30 16.03
CA THR A 111 -6.68 -6.91 15.70
C THR A 111 -7.80 -6.47 16.62
N ASP A 112 -7.50 -6.13 17.87
CA ASP A 112 -8.50 -5.68 18.85
C ASP A 112 -8.84 -4.18 18.70
N SER A 113 -8.12 -3.45 17.85
CA SER A 113 -8.31 -2.02 17.60
C SER A 113 -8.92 -1.79 16.22
N GLY A 114 -10.16 -1.30 16.17
CA GLY A 114 -10.80 -0.92 14.90
C GLY A 114 -9.96 0.08 14.09
N TRP A 115 -9.27 0.99 14.77
CA TRP A 115 -8.33 1.93 14.16
C TRP A 115 -7.19 1.22 13.41
N GLU A 116 -6.50 0.31 14.11
CA GLU A 116 -5.38 -0.46 13.55
C GLU A 116 -5.83 -1.41 12.44
N ARG A 117 -7.04 -1.97 12.55
CA ARG A 117 -7.63 -2.80 11.49
C ARG A 117 -7.86 -2.01 10.20
N HIS A 118 -8.42 -0.81 10.29
CA HIS A 118 -8.60 0.03 9.12
C HIS A 118 -7.27 0.56 8.57
N TYR A 119 -6.31 0.86 9.45
CA TYR A 119 -4.94 1.17 9.04
C TYR A 119 -4.31 0.02 8.26
N ALA A 120 -4.40 -1.21 8.78
CA ALA A 120 -3.92 -2.42 8.11
C ALA A 120 -4.63 -2.65 6.77
N ARG A 121 -5.93 -2.34 6.65
CA ARG A 121 -6.60 -2.36 5.34
C ARG A 121 -5.90 -1.44 4.35
N GLY A 122 -5.55 -0.22 4.78
CA GLY A 122 -4.81 0.76 4.00
C GLY A 122 -3.45 0.26 3.51
N VAL A 123 -2.71 -0.42 4.39
CA VAL A 123 -1.44 -1.08 4.08
C VAL A 123 -1.64 -2.17 3.02
N ALA A 124 -2.61 -3.06 3.23
CA ALA A 124 -2.89 -4.17 2.32
C ALA A 124 -3.22 -3.68 0.90
N VAL A 125 -4.07 -2.65 0.77
CA VAL A 125 -4.47 -2.14 -0.54
C VAL A 125 -3.37 -1.37 -1.25
N ALA A 126 -2.58 -0.57 -0.53
CA ALA A 126 -1.49 0.18 -1.14
C ALA A 126 -0.35 -0.73 -1.59
N LEU A 127 0.04 -1.69 -0.74
CA LEU A 127 1.06 -2.67 -1.09
C LEU A 127 0.59 -3.62 -2.18
N GLY A 128 -0.66 -4.10 -2.13
CA GLY A 128 -1.22 -4.91 -3.21
C GLY A 128 -1.24 -4.19 -4.55
N TRP A 129 -1.47 -2.88 -4.55
CA TRP A 129 -1.39 -2.10 -5.79
C TRP A 129 0.04 -2.00 -6.33
N VAL A 130 1.03 -1.68 -5.47
CA VAL A 130 2.42 -1.55 -5.95
C VAL A 130 3.10 -2.88 -6.28
N THR A 131 2.63 -4.00 -5.72
CA THR A 131 3.08 -5.35 -6.08
C THR A 131 2.29 -5.96 -7.25
N GLY A 132 1.29 -5.27 -7.79
CA GLY A 132 0.46 -5.75 -8.91
C GLY A 132 -0.64 -6.75 -8.56
N GLU A 133 -0.82 -7.10 -7.28
CA GLU A 133 -1.92 -7.97 -6.80
C GLU A 133 -3.28 -7.28 -6.86
N LEU A 134 -3.29 -5.93 -6.84
CA LEU A 134 -4.47 -5.12 -7.05
C LEU A 134 -4.26 -4.23 -8.28
N PRO A 135 -5.14 -4.31 -9.30
CA PRO A 135 -4.92 -3.58 -10.54
C PRO A 135 -5.17 -2.07 -10.40
N GLU A 136 -5.97 -1.68 -9.41
CA GLU A 136 -6.62 -0.37 -9.38
C GLU A 136 -6.33 0.39 -8.08
N PRO A 137 -5.73 1.61 -8.15
CA PRO A 137 -5.44 2.41 -6.96
C PRO A 137 -6.70 2.87 -6.21
N GLN A 138 -7.88 2.81 -6.84
CA GLN A 138 -9.18 3.19 -6.26
C GLN A 138 -9.53 2.41 -4.99
N ALA A 139 -8.92 1.24 -4.76
CA ALA A 139 -9.06 0.49 -3.52
C ALA A 139 -8.54 1.24 -2.28
N MET A 140 -7.69 2.26 -2.48
CA MET A 140 -7.16 3.13 -1.41
C MET A 140 -8.17 4.18 -0.92
N VAL A 141 -9.35 4.32 -1.53
CA VAL A 141 -10.38 5.26 -1.05
C VAL A 141 -10.85 4.84 0.35
N PRO A 142 -10.73 5.72 1.36
CA PRO A 142 -11.20 5.39 2.71
C PRO A 142 -12.73 5.30 2.75
N LEU A 143 -13.25 4.37 3.56
CA LEU A 143 -14.69 4.19 3.77
C LEU A 143 -15.20 4.93 5.01
N LEU A 144 -14.38 4.95 6.06
CA LEU A 144 -14.67 5.57 7.36
C LEU A 144 -13.63 6.65 7.66
N ASP A 145 -14.02 7.64 8.45
CA ASP A 145 -13.18 8.74 8.89
C ASP A 145 -12.42 8.44 10.20
N GLY A 146 -11.78 9.46 10.75
CA GLY A 146 -11.04 9.40 12.01
C GLY A 146 -11.88 9.03 13.25
N ALA A 147 -13.20 9.22 13.18
CA ALA A 147 -14.15 8.93 14.25
C ALA A 147 -14.89 7.59 14.02
N ALA A 148 -14.48 6.82 13.01
CA ALA A 148 -15.16 5.61 12.54
C ALA A 148 -16.56 5.86 11.95
N GLU A 149 -16.84 7.09 11.52
CA GLU A 149 -18.09 7.44 10.83
C GLU A 149 -17.96 7.26 9.31
N PRO A 150 -19.04 6.87 8.60
CA PRO A 150 -19.00 6.75 7.15
C PRO A 150 -18.66 8.06 6.45
N ILE A 151 -17.66 8.04 5.59
CA ILE A 151 -17.34 9.19 4.73
C ILE A 151 -18.49 9.40 3.72
N PRO A 152 -18.97 10.64 3.52
CA PRO A 152 -20.05 10.94 2.59
C PRO A 152 -19.81 10.38 1.19
N ALA A 153 -20.88 9.87 0.56
CA ALA A 153 -20.78 9.25 -0.76
C ALA A 153 -20.21 10.19 -1.84
N SER A 154 -20.53 11.49 -1.76
CA SER A 154 -19.99 12.53 -2.64
C SER A 154 -18.48 12.68 -2.50
N ASP A 155 -17.96 12.67 -1.27
CA ASP A 155 -16.52 12.75 -1.01
C ASP A 155 -15.82 11.48 -1.48
N ARG A 156 -16.39 10.30 -1.20
CA ARG A 156 -15.84 9.03 -1.71
C ARG A 156 -15.81 8.96 -3.24
N ALA A 157 -16.83 9.50 -3.92
CA ALA A 157 -16.85 9.59 -5.38
C ALA A 157 -15.76 10.53 -5.91
N ARG A 158 -15.53 11.67 -5.24
CA ARG A 158 -14.43 12.59 -5.55
C ARG A 158 -13.07 11.89 -5.39
N TYR A 159 -12.81 11.27 -4.24
CA TYR A 159 -11.57 10.57 -3.96
C TYR A 159 -11.30 9.42 -4.94
N ARG A 160 -12.34 8.65 -5.28
CA ARG A 160 -12.27 7.61 -6.32
C ARG A 160 -11.87 8.20 -7.68
N SER A 161 -12.47 9.32 -8.07
CA SER A 161 -12.16 9.99 -9.34
C SER A 161 -10.72 10.49 -9.37
N GLU A 162 -10.20 10.99 -8.25
CA GLU A 162 -8.80 11.41 -8.14
C GLU A 162 -7.84 10.22 -8.32
N LEU A 163 -8.08 9.10 -7.65
CA LEU A 163 -7.26 7.88 -7.80
C LEU A 163 -7.43 7.23 -9.18
N GLN A 164 -8.60 7.32 -9.79
CA GLN A 164 -8.80 6.84 -11.17
C GLN A 164 -7.91 7.60 -12.15
N ARG A 165 -7.77 8.93 -12.00
CA ARG A 165 -6.83 9.70 -12.83
C ARG A 165 -5.39 9.23 -12.65
N VAL A 166 -5.01 8.81 -11.43
CA VAL A 166 -3.69 8.21 -11.19
C VAL A 166 -3.54 6.89 -11.95
N GLY A 167 -4.56 6.02 -11.92
CA GLY A 167 -4.56 4.76 -12.69
C GLY A 167 -4.43 4.99 -14.20
N SER A 168 -5.15 5.95 -14.77
CA SER A 168 -5.07 6.26 -16.21
C SER A 168 -3.71 6.78 -16.67
N LEU A 169 -2.87 7.31 -15.77
CA LEU A 169 -1.49 7.69 -16.11
C LEU A 169 -0.60 6.47 -16.39
N VAL A 170 -0.95 5.29 -15.85
CA VAL A 170 -0.28 4.02 -16.15
C VAL A 170 -0.60 3.57 -17.58
N GLU A 171 -1.88 3.62 -17.96
CA GLU A 171 -2.36 3.16 -19.27
C GLU A 171 -1.89 4.07 -20.42
N ALA A 172 -1.85 5.39 -20.21
CA ALA A 172 -1.45 6.36 -21.23
C ALA A 172 0.02 6.23 -21.67
N ARG A 173 0.86 5.51 -20.90
CA ARG A 173 2.26 5.23 -21.23
C ARG A 173 2.48 3.87 -21.90
N SER A 174 1.42 3.09 -22.12
CA SER A 174 1.46 1.83 -22.86
C SER A 174 0.90 1.91 -24.29
N PRO A 175 1.18 2.93 -25.15
CA PRO A 175 0.95 2.76 -26.57
C PRO A 175 2.03 1.84 -27.13
N GLY A 176 1.60 0.70 -27.69
CA GLY A 176 2.47 -0.42 -28.03
C GLY A 176 3.69 -0.08 -28.89
N GLU A 177 4.79 -0.76 -28.59
CA GLU A 177 5.81 -1.07 -29.58
C GLU A 177 5.38 -2.32 -30.34
N PRO A 178 5.00 -2.23 -31.63
CA PRO A 178 5.08 -3.37 -32.52
C PRO A 178 6.54 -3.62 -32.90
N SER A 179 6.93 -4.89 -32.72
CA SER A 179 8.13 -5.56 -33.21
C SER A 179 8.69 -5.02 -34.54
N THR A 180 9.97 -4.64 -34.53
CA THR A 180 10.86 -4.86 -35.67
C THR A 180 11.90 -5.93 -35.32
N GLY A 181 11.40 -7.14 -35.07
CA GLY A 181 12.13 -8.37 -35.38
C GLY A 181 11.96 -8.68 -36.87
N GLY A 182 13.04 -8.49 -37.64
CA GLY A 182 13.22 -8.91 -39.03
C GLY A 182 14.67 -8.64 -39.42
N ALA A 183 15.59 -9.53 -39.07
CA ALA A 183 16.08 -10.63 -39.92
C ALA A 183 17.22 -10.19 -40.85
N ASN A 184 18.42 -10.72 -40.55
CA ASN A 184 19.56 -11.04 -41.43
C ASN A 184 19.62 -10.38 -42.82
N ILE A 185 20.68 -9.59 -43.08
CA ILE A 185 21.83 -9.97 -43.92
C ILE A 185 23.10 -9.31 -43.34
#